data_AF-A0A5C1A655-F1
#
_entry.id   AF-A0A5C1A655-F1
#
_cell.length_a   1.000
_cell.length_b   1.000
_cell.length_c   1.000
_cell.angle_alpha   90.00
_cell.angle_beta   90.00
_cell.angle_gamma   90.00
#
_symmetry.space_group_name_H-M   'P 1'
#
loop_
_entity.id
_entity.type
_entity.pdbx_description
1 polymer ?
#
loop_
_entity_poly.entity_id
_entity_poly.type
_entity_poly.pdbx_seq_one_letter_code
_entity_poly.pdbx_strand_id
1 'polypeptide(L)'
;MASELTVRQVMQPEPIVVAPDCPVRDVLRVMNRNRIGAVLVVRNETKLVGIFTERDLLKRVITAIPGWRDYPVSDWMTADPYTINGDVGWDEAVGMMTKFRVRHLPVLQGGKLVGLISSRALMNRRTEVLDQRVDERTRELKLVNDELLAKDAETAFNLRAAGQMQKLFLLPHAPPHWPELDWGINYAPLDHLGGDYYDFATPDADHLGILIADASGHSIPAAMVAVMARTAFAEVAHQTIKPGEVLGAMNHRLQDLAGERFVTAFYGILNRRTRAFRYASAGHPPPLLVRGDSREVRPLAAQGFLLGVMPDEIYNEKQIEVRPGDRLCFYTDGVTEARDPIGEMFGTERLIGCLTNHGHEKSASVLDHIMACQQHFCDGYPYTDDVTLLTVGVGV
;
A
#
# COMPACT_ATOMS: atom_id res chain seq x y z
N MET A 1 2.08 -31.95 -5.16
CA MET A 1 1.62 -32.63 -6.39
C MET A 1 0.26 -33.22 -6.10
N ALA A 2 -0.82 -32.67 -6.68
CA ALA A 2 -2.16 -33.22 -6.47
C ALA A 2 -2.18 -34.66 -6.99
N SER A 3 -2.74 -35.61 -6.24
CA SER A 3 -2.99 -36.95 -6.76
C SER A 3 -3.95 -36.81 -7.94
N GLU A 4 -3.44 -37.00 -9.16
CA GLU A 4 -4.25 -36.97 -10.37
C GLU A 4 -5.36 -38.02 -10.29
N LEU A 5 -6.59 -37.63 -10.60
CA LEU A 5 -7.71 -38.56 -10.64
C LEU A 5 -7.46 -39.61 -11.74
N THR A 6 -7.76 -40.86 -11.43
CA THR A 6 -7.67 -41.97 -12.38
C THR A 6 -8.94 -42.09 -13.21
N VAL A 7 -8.84 -42.67 -14.42
CA VAL A 7 -10.00 -42.98 -15.28
C VAL A 7 -11.06 -43.77 -14.52
N ARG A 8 -10.66 -44.72 -13.68
CA ARG A 8 -11.56 -45.54 -12.87
C ARG A 8 -12.41 -44.73 -11.88
N GLN A 9 -11.88 -43.63 -11.37
CA GLN A 9 -12.59 -42.74 -10.44
C GLN A 9 -13.60 -41.81 -11.12
N VAL A 10 -13.54 -41.67 -12.45
CA VAL A 10 -14.35 -40.71 -13.23
C VAL A 10 -15.26 -41.41 -14.26
N MET A 11 -14.96 -42.65 -14.63
CA MET A 11 -15.75 -43.42 -15.58
C MET A 11 -17.15 -43.74 -15.06
N GLN A 12 -18.07 -44.01 -15.98
CA GLN A 12 -19.32 -44.68 -15.65
C GLN A 12 -19.03 -46.17 -15.41
N PRO A 13 -19.26 -46.71 -14.19
CA PRO A 13 -19.21 -48.15 -13.95
C PRO A 13 -20.40 -48.83 -14.62
N GLU A 14 -20.25 -50.11 -14.98
CA GLU A 14 -21.32 -50.93 -15.56
C GLU A 14 -21.96 -50.26 -16.79
N PRO A 15 -21.20 -50.08 -17.88
CA PRO A 15 -21.69 -49.39 -19.06
C PRO A 15 -22.83 -50.20 -19.69
N ILE A 16 -23.79 -49.50 -20.29
CA ILE A 16 -24.89 -50.17 -20.97
C ILE A 16 -24.36 -50.88 -22.22
N VAL A 17 -24.62 -52.18 -22.30
CA VAL A 17 -24.19 -53.06 -23.39
C VAL A 17 -25.38 -53.60 -24.16
N VAL A 18 -25.18 -53.91 -25.44
CA VAL A 18 -26.15 -54.61 -26.30
C VAL A 18 -25.45 -55.72 -27.10
N ALA A 19 -26.21 -56.72 -27.51
CA ALA A 19 -25.71 -57.77 -28.40
C ALA A 19 -25.53 -57.26 -29.84
N PRO A 20 -24.62 -57.83 -30.65
CA PRO A 20 -24.32 -57.32 -32.00
C PRO A 20 -25.49 -57.41 -32.98
N ASP A 21 -26.37 -58.39 -32.78
CA ASP A 21 -27.60 -58.65 -33.55
C ASP A 21 -28.79 -57.78 -33.11
N CYS A 22 -28.64 -56.99 -32.03
CA CYS A 22 -29.69 -56.10 -31.54
C CYS A 22 -30.08 -55.09 -32.64
N PRO A 23 -31.38 -54.97 -33.00
CA PRO A 23 -31.84 -54.02 -34.00
C PRO A 23 -31.51 -52.58 -33.63
N VAL A 24 -31.10 -51.76 -34.60
CA VAL A 24 -30.75 -50.34 -34.35
C VAL A 24 -31.88 -49.58 -33.65
N ARG A 25 -33.16 -49.85 -33.96
CA ARG A 25 -34.30 -49.25 -33.24
C ARG A 25 -34.28 -49.46 -31.74
N ASP A 26 -33.88 -50.65 -31.30
CA ASP A 26 -33.91 -51.00 -29.88
C ASP A 26 -32.69 -50.41 -29.17
N VAL A 27 -31.54 -50.36 -29.85
CA VAL A 27 -30.38 -49.59 -29.37
C VAL A 27 -30.70 -48.10 -29.21
N LEU A 28 -31.41 -47.49 -30.17
CA LEU A 28 -31.85 -46.10 -30.08
C LEU A 28 -32.84 -45.88 -28.93
N ARG A 29 -33.76 -46.82 -28.67
CA ARG A 29 -34.64 -46.79 -27.51
C ARG A 29 -33.85 -46.85 -26.20
N VAL A 30 -32.85 -47.73 -26.12
CA VAL A 30 -31.95 -47.84 -24.97
C VAL A 30 -31.18 -46.55 -24.75
N MET A 31 -30.61 -45.96 -25.80
CA MET A 31 -29.90 -44.68 -25.74
C MET A 31 -30.80 -43.56 -25.23
N ASN A 32 -32.00 -43.43 -25.79
CA ASN A 32 -32.95 -42.41 -25.40
C ASN A 32 -33.46 -42.59 -23.96
N ARG A 33 -33.83 -43.82 -23.59
CA ARG A 33 -34.33 -44.16 -22.24
C ARG A 33 -33.30 -43.83 -21.16
N ASN A 34 -32.03 -44.12 -21.43
CA ASN A 34 -30.94 -43.89 -20.46
C ASN A 34 -30.24 -42.54 -20.64
N ARG A 35 -30.65 -41.72 -21.62
CA ARG A 35 -30.04 -40.43 -21.97
C ARG A 35 -28.52 -40.51 -22.20
N ILE A 36 -28.07 -41.55 -22.90
CA ILE A 36 -26.66 -41.81 -23.21
C ILE A 36 -26.34 -41.58 -24.69
N GLY A 37 -25.15 -41.05 -24.97
CA GLY A 37 -24.68 -40.78 -26.34
C GLY A 37 -23.90 -41.94 -26.99
N ALA A 38 -23.69 -43.03 -26.27
CA ALA A 38 -23.01 -44.23 -26.76
C ALA A 38 -23.47 -45.49 -26.03
N VAL A 39 -23.44 -46.63 -26.73
CA VAL A 39 -23.70 -47.98 -26.20
C VAL A 39 -22.57 -48.90 -26.66
N LEU A 40 -22.12 -49.78 -25.77
CA LEU A 40 -21.09 -50.76 -26.09
C LEU A 40 -21.72 -52.01 -26.69
N VAL A 41 -21.12 -52.54 -27.74
CA VAL A 41 -21.58 -53.77 -28.39
C VAL A 41 -20.69 -54.91 -27.93
N VAL A 42 -21.29 -55.90 -27.27
CA VAL A 42 -20.57 -57.00 -26.62
C VAL A 42 -21.10 -58.33 -27.14
N ARG A 43 -20.18 -59.21 -27.54
CA ARG A 43 -20.48 -60.59 -27.97
C ARG A 43 -20.21 -61.55 -26.81
N ASN A 44 -21.09 -62.54 -26.63
CA ASN A 44 -20.97 -63.57 -25.58
C ASN A 44 -20.75 -62.96 -24.18
N GLU A 45 -21.49 -61.89 -23.88
CA GLU A 45 -21.55 -61.18 -22.58
C GLU A 45 -20.24 -60.54 -22.07
N THR A 46 -19.10 -60.80 -22.72
CA THR A 46 -17.79 -60.42 -22.18
C THR A 46 -16.84 -59.79 -23.20
N LYS A 47 -16.99 -60.07 -24.50
CA LYS A 47 -16.08 -59.58 -25.54
C LYS A 47 -16.61 -58.29 -26.16
N LEU A 48 -15.98 -57.16 -25.87
CA LEU A 48 -16.22 -55.90 -26.56
C LEU A 48 -15.87 -56.06 -28.06
N VAL A 49 -16.83 -55.82 -28.93
CA VAL A 49 -16.66 -55.92 -30.41
C VAL A 49 -16.93 -54.60 -31.12
N GLY A 50 -17.56 -53.63 -30.45
CA GLY A 50 -17.81 -52.33 -31.04
C GLY A 50 -18.38 -51.31 -30.07
N ILE A 51 -18.51 -50.08 -30.54
CA ILE A 51 -19.25 -49.00 -29.88
C ILE A 51 -20.18 -48.35 -30.89
N PHE A 52 -21.44 -48.17 -30.51
CA PHE A 52 -22.42 -47.44 -31.31
C PHE A 52 -22.67 -46.07 -30.68
N THR A 53 -22.45 -45.01 -31.44
CA THR A 53 -22.59 -43.62 -30.98
C THR A 53 -23.55 -42.82 -31.86
N GLU A 54 -23.97 -41.65 -31.38
CA GLU A 54 -24.73 -40.68 -32.19
C GLU A 54 -24.02 -40.34 -33.52
N ARG A 55 -22.68 -40.30 -33.51
CA ARG A 55 -21.88 -40.04 -34.72
C ARG A 55 -22.01 -41.17 -35.73
N ASP A 56 -22.05 -42.41 -35.27
CA ASP A 56 -22.20 -43.57 -36.15
C ASP A 56 -23.60 -43.59 -36.78
N LEU A 57 -24.63 -43.30 -35.98
CA LEU A 57 -26.00 -43.12 -36.46
C LEU A 57 -26.05 -42.05 -37.56
N LEU A 58 -25.54 -40.84 -37.28
CA LEU A 58 -25.57 -39.72 -38.23
C LEU A 58 -24.80 -40.04 -39.53
N LYS A 59 -23.64 -40.68 -39.44
CA LYS A 59 -22.87 -41.07 -40.62
C LYS A 59 -23.62 -42.07 -41.49
N ARG A 60 -24.26 -43.07 -40.88
CA ARG A 60 -24.85 -44.19 -41.61
C ARG A 60 -26.26 -43.89 -42.10
N VAL A 61 -27.03 -43.06 -41.39
CA VAL A 61 -28.41 -42.73 -41.79
C VAL A 61 -28.48 -42.01 -43.14
N ILE A 62 -27.44 -41.25 -43.50
CA ILE A 62 -27.34 -40.53 -44.78
C ILE A 62 -27.34 -41.48 -45.98
N THR A 63 -26.80 -42.69 -45.79
CA THR A 63 -26.68 -43.71 -46.86
C THR A 63 -27.61 -44.90 -46.64
N ALA A 64 -28.55 -44.78 -45.72
CA ALA A 64 -29.37 -45.89 -45.26
C ALA A 64 -30.53 -46.20 -46.21
N ILE A 65 -30.77 -47.50 -46.40
CA ILE A 65 -31.84 -48.05 -47.24
C ILE A 65 -33.14 -48.13 -46.39
N PRO A 66 -34.36 -48.08 -46.99
CA PRO A 66 -35.60 -48.31 -46.25
C PRO A 66 -35.56 -49.55 -45.37
N GLY A 67 -36.05 -49.45 -44.14
CA GLY A 67 -36.01 -50.55 -43.15
C GLY A 67 -34.72 -50.63 -42.32
N TRP A 68 -33.76 -49.72 -42.50
CA TRP A 68 -32.46 -49.71 -41.79
C TRP A 68 -32.53 -49.84 -40.26
N ARG A 69 -33.63 -49.43 -39.64
CA ARG A 69 -33.84 -49.51 -38.20
C ARG A 69 -33.89 -50.95 -37.66
N ASP A 70 -34.12 -51.92 -38.54
CA ASP A 70 -34.29 -53.33 -38.20
C ASP A 70 -33.00 -54.13 -38.41
N TYR A 71 -31.96 -53.49 -38.97
CA TYR A 71 -30.65 -54.07 -39.17
C TYR A 71 -29.90 -54.20 -37.84
N PRO A 72 -28.97 -55.16 -37.74
CA PRO A 72 -28.19 -55.37 -36.52
C PRO A 72 -27.25 -54.18 -36.27
N VAL A 73 -27.08 -53.81 -35.00
CA VAL A 73 -26.18 -52.72 -34.61
C VAL A 73 -24.72 -53.01 -34.96
N SER A 74 -24.34 -54.28 -35.14
CA SER A 74 -23.01 -54.66 -35.66
C SER A 74 -22.67 -54.00 -36.98
N ASP A 75 -23.67 -53.79 -37.83
CA ASP A 75 -23.52 -53.15 -39.14
C ASP A 75 -23.51 -51.63 -39.01
N TRP A 76 -23.78 -51.10 -37.82
CA TRP A 76 -23.98 -49.69 -37.55
C TRP A 76 -22.97 -49.08 -36.58
N MET A 77 -22.20 -49.89 -35.87
CA MET A 77 -21.21 -49.47 -34.89
C MET A 77 -19.85 -49.10 -35.50
N THR A 78 -18.99 -48.47 -34.70
CA THR A 78 -17.54 -48.50 -34.91
C THR A 78 -17.01 -49.82 -34.34
N ALA A 79 -16.43 -50.67 -35.20
CA ALA A 79 -15.78 -51.91 -34.78
C ALA A 79 -14.43 -51.63 -34.12
N ASP A 80 -14.00 -52.52 -33.22
CA ASP A 80 -12.70 -52.46 -32.53
C ASP A 80 -12.37 -51.07 -31.95
N PRO A 81 -13.19 -50.56 -31.02
CA PRO A 81 -13.05 -49.20 -30.53
C PRO A 81 -11.75 -49.01 -29.76
N TYR A 82 -11.17 -47.81 -29.82
CA TYR A 82 -10.07 -47.43 -28.95
C TYR A 82 -10.50 -47.56 -27.48
N THR A 83 -9.69 -48.25 -26.68
CA THR A 83 -9.96 -48.49 -25.26
C THR A 83 -8.87 -47.88 -24.39
N ILE A 84 -9.16 -47.73 -23.10
CA ILE A 84 -8.24 -47.17 -22.12
C ILE A 84 -8.23 -48.02 -20.85
N ASN A 85 -7.09 -48.07 -20.15
CA ASN A 85 -7.01 -48.76 -18.86
C ASN A 85 -7.63 -47.89 -17.75
N GLY A 86 -8.27 -48.49 -16.74
CA GLY A 86 -8.85 -47.74 -15.62
C GLY A 86 -7.84 -47.08 -14.70
N ASP A 87 -6.62 -47.62 -14.63
CA ASP A 87 -5.58 -47.18 -13.68
C ASP A 87 -4.76 -45.99 -14.20
N VAL A 88 -4.99 -45.54 -15.44
CA VAL A 88 -4.29 -44.38 -16.01
C VAL A 88 -4.90 -43.05 -15.53
N GLY A 89 -4.08 -42.00 -15.60
CA GLY A 89 -4.51 -40.64 -15.32
C GLY A 89 -5.57 -40.16 -16.30
N TRP A 90 -6.53 -39.38 -15.82
CA TRP A 90 -7.59 -38.80 -16.63
C TRP A 90 -7.08 -37.90 -17.78
N ASP A 91 -5.91 -37.27 -17.67
CA ASP A 91 -5.29 -36.44 -18.72
C ASP A 91 -4.89 -37.28 -19.93
N GLU A 92 -4.51 -38.54 -19.71
CA GLU A 92 -4.28 -39.51 -20.78
C GLU A 92 -5.58 -39.81 -21.54
N ALA A 93 -6.71 -39.94 -20.83
CA ALA A 93 -8.02 -40.10 -21.45
C ALA A 93 -8.42 -38.88 -22.30
N VAL A 94 -8.17 -37.66 -21.80
CA VAL A 94 -8.39 -36.41 -22.56
C VAL A 94 -7.50 -36.36 -23.81
N GLY A 95 -6.23 -36.72 -23.66
CA GLY A 95 -5.27 -36.80 -24.76
C GLY A 95 -5.68 -37.80 -25.83
N MET A 96 -6.09 -39.02 -25.44
CA MET A 96 -6.59 -40.05 -26.34
C MET A 96 -7.87 -39.62 -27.05
N MET A 97 -8.85 -39.06 -26.34
CA MET A 97 -10.10 -38.57 -26.94
C MET A 97 -9.83 -37.48 -27.98
N THR A 98 -8.91 -36.57 -27.69
CA THR A 98 -8.50 -35.48 -28.61
C THR A 98 -7.78 -36.04 -29.84
N LYS A 99 -6.77 -36.90 -29.61
CA LYS A 99 -5.95 -37.52 -30.66
C LYS A 99 -6.80 -38.34 -31.63
N PHE A 100 -7.70 -39.17 -31.11
CA PHE A 100 -8.53 -40.05 -31.92
C PHE A 100 -9.87 -39.42 -32.34
N ARG A 101 -10.15 -38.18 -31.90
CA ARG A 101 -11.40 -37.45 -32.17
C ARG A 101 -12.65 -38.28 -31.80
N VAL A 102 -12.60 -38.92 -30.64
CA VAL A 102 -13.69 -39.71 -30.04
C VAL A 102 -14.18 -39.05 -28.75
N ARG A 103 -15.45 -39.25 -28.40
CA ARG A 103 -16.06 -38.69 -27.16
C ARG A 103 -16.25 -39.72 -26.06
N HIS A 104 -16.03 -40.99 -26.35
CA HIS A 104 -16.25 -42.11 -25.46
C HIS A 104 -15.10 -43.11 -25.63
N LEU A 105 -14.55 -43.60 -24.53
CA LEU A 105 -13.55 -44.66 -24.49
C LEU A 105 -14.05 -45.77 -23.56
N PRO A 106 -14.24 -47.01 -24.07
CA PRO A 106 -14.48 -48.16 -23.22
C PRO A 106 -13.27 -48.38 -22.31
N VAL A 107 -13.52 -48.59 -21.02
CA VAL A 107 -12.48 -48.80 -20.02
C VAL A 107 -12.30 -50.30 -19.81
N LEU A 108 -11.08 -50.79 -20.03
CA LEU A 108 -10.71 -52.19 -19.83
C LEU A 108 -9.77 -52.34 -18.63
N GLN A 109 -9.91 -53.44 -17.87
CA GLN A 109 -8.95 -53.84 -16.85
C GLN A 109 -8.64 -55.33 -17.01
N GLY A 110 -7.37 -55.68 -17.20
CA GLY A 110 -6.98 -57.06 -17.51
C GLY A 110 -7.69 -57.65 -18.74
N GLY A 111 -8.03 -56.81 -19.73
CA GLY A 111 -8.76 -57.20 -20.94
C GLY A 111 -10.28 -57.34 -20.79
N LYS A 112 -10.84 -57.14 -19.59
CA LYS A 112 -12.28 -57.16 -19.33
C LYS A 112 -12.86 -55.76 -19.35
N LEU A 113 -14.05 -55.61 -19.92
CA LEU A 113 -14.81 -54.36 -19.91
C LEU A 113 -15.31 -54.05 -18.49
N VAL A 114 -14.90 -52.90 -17.95
CA VAL A 114 -15.25 -52.48 -16.58
C VAL A 114 -15.98 -51.13 -16.53
N GLY A 115 -15.96 -50.35 -17.61
CA GLY A 115 -16.55 -49.02 -17.61
C GLY A 115 -16.60 -48.35 -18.98
N LEU A 116 -17.17 -47.15 -19.00
CA LEU A 116 -17.12 -46.23 -20.14
C LEU A 116 -16.78 -44.84 -19.62
N ILE A 117 -15.73 -44.21 -20.14
CA ILE A 117 -15.43 -42.81 -19.84
C ILE A 117 -15.82 -41.93 -21.03
N SER A 118 -16.46 -40.80 -20.74
CA SER A 118 -16.89 -39.84 -21.74
C SER A 118 -16.21 -38.49 -21.53
N SER A 119 -16.06 -37.71 -22.60
CA SER A 119 -15.54 -36.35 -22.51
C SER A 119 -16.39 -35.48 -21.57
N ARG A 120 -17.70 -35.73 -21.51
CA ARG A 120 -18.63 -35.04 -20.59
C ARG A 120 -18.37 -35.39 -19.12
N ALA A 121 -18.17 -36.68 -18.82
CA ALA A 121 -17.85 -37.12 -17.46
C ALA A 121 -16.53 -36.54 -16.96
N LEU A 122 -15.51 -36.53 -17.82
CA LEU A 122 -14.21 -35.89 -17.55
C LEU A 122 -14.36 -34.40 -17.23
N MET A 123 -15.13 -33.65 -18.03
CA MET A 123 -15.32 -32.21 -17.81
C MET A 123 -16.12 -31.90 -16.55
N ASN A 124 -17.22 -32.62 -16.29
CA ASN A 124 -18.02 -32.39 -15.08
C ASN A 124 -17.20 -32.61 -13.81
N ARG A 125 -16.41 -33.69 -13.75
CA ARG A 125 -15.61 -34.00 -12.57
C ARG A 125 -14.47 -33.00 -12.37
N ARG A 126 -13.89 -32.48 -13.46
CA ARG A 126 -12.92 -31.37 -13.41
C ARG A 126 -13.53 -30.15 -12.72
N THR A 127 -14.69 -29.74 -13.20
CA THR A 127 -15.38 -28.55 -12.71
C THR A 127 -15.68 -28.68 -11.22
N GLU A 128 -16.21 -29.81 -10.77
CA GLU A 128 -16.48 -30.06 -9.34
C GLU A 128 -15.23 -29.92 -8.44
N VAL A 129 -14.09 -30.50 -8.85
CA VAL A 129 -12.85 -30.42 -8.06
C VAL A 129 -12.27 -29.01 -8.06
N LEU A 130 -12.37 -28.30 -9.19
CA LEU A 130 -11.92 -26.92 -9.29
C LEU A 130 -12.80 -26.01 -8.44
N ASP A 131 -14.12 -26.16 -8.49
CA ASP A 131 -15.07 -25.37 -7.71
C ASP A 131 -14.83 -25.57 -6.20
N GLN A 132 -14.66 -26.81 -5.74
CA GLN A 132 -14.31 -27.10 -4.35
C GLN A 132 -13.00 -26.43 -3.93
N ARG A 133 -11.97 -26.47 -4.78
CA ARG A 133 -10.69 -25.84 -4.49
C ARG A 133 -10.77 -24.32 -4.49
N VAL A 134 -11.56 -23.73 -5.39
CA VAL A 134 -11.84 -22.30 -5.40
C VAL A 134 -12.56 -21.91 -4.12
N ASP A 135 -13.57 -22.66 -3.68
CA ASP A 135 -14.30 -22.40 -2.44
C ASP A 135 -13.39 -22.48 -1.22
N GLU A 136 -12.56 -23.52 -1.12
CA GLU A 136 -11.59 -23.68 -0.04
C GLU A 136 -10.61 -22.51 0.02
N ARG A 137 -9.98 -22.16 -1.11
CA ARG A 137 -9.04 -21.04 -1.18
C ARG A 137 -9.70 -19.70 -0.93
N THR A 138 -10.92 -19.50 -1.39
CA THR A 138 -11.67 -18.26 -1.15
C THR A 138 -11.96 -18.09 0.35
N ARG A 139 -12.31 -19.16 1.06
CA ARG A 139 -12.49 -19.13 2.52
C ARG A 139 -11.19 -18.84 3.25
N GLU A 140 -10.10 -19.51 2.87
CA GLU A 140 -8.79 -19.29 3.47
C GLU A 140 -8.30 -17.86 3.27
N LEU A 141 -8.39 -17.34 2.04
CA LEU A 141 -8.04 -15.95 1.71
C LEU A 141 -8.87 -14.96 2.52
N LYS A 142 -10.18 -15.21 2.67
CA LYS A 142 -11.04 -14.36 3.48
C LYS A 142 -10.59 -14.33 4.94
N LEU A 143 -10.30 -15.49 5.54
CA LEU A 143 -9.83 -15.57 6.92
C LEU A 143 -8.51 -14.82 7.13
N VAL A 144 -7.53 -15.01 6.23
CA VAL A 144 -6.24 -14.32 6.31
C VAL A 144 -6.40 -12.81 6.09
N ASN A 145 -7.26 -12.39 5.16
CA ASN A 145 -7.54 -10.99 4.92
C ASN A 145 -8.23 -10.33 6.12
N ASP A 146 -9.18 -11.02 6.75
CA ASP A 146 -9.86 -10.54 7.96
C ASP A 146 -8.86 -10.42 9.13
N GLU A 147 -7.91 -11.35 9.29
CA GLU A 147 -6.83 -11.24 10.29
C GLU A 147 -5.88 -10.06 9.98
N LEU A 148 -5.49 -9.88 8.72
CA LEU A 148 -4.62 -8.79 8.30
C LEU A 148 -5.26 -7.43 8.60
N LEU A 149 -6.53 -7.25 8.22
CA LEU A 149 -7.28 -6.03 8.50
C LEU A 149 -7.40 -5.75 10.00
N ALA A 150 -7.56 -6.79 10.83
CA ALA A 150 -7.60 -6.64 12.29
C ALA A 150 -6.25 -6.16 12.85
N LYS A 151 -5.13 -6.73 12.37
CA LYS A 151 -3.77 -6.31 12.77
C LYS A 151 -3.41 -4.91 12.29
N ASP A 152 -3.81 -4.53 11.08
CA ASP A 152 -3.60 -3.18 10.55
C ASP A 152 -4.39 -2.16 11.37
N ALA A 153 -5.63 -2.48 11.75
CA ALA A 153 -6.45 -1.64 12.61
C ALA A 153 -5.85 -1.45 14.02
N GLU A 154 -5.32 -2.52 14.61
CA GLU A 154 -4.62 -2.48 15.89
C GLU A 154 -3.34 -1.62 15.82
N THR A 155 -2.53 -1.82 14.77
CA THR A 155 -1.30 -1.05 14.55
C THR A 155 -1.61 0.44 14.37
N ALA A 156 -2.60 0.77 13.54
CA ALA A 156 -3.04 2.15 13.34
C ALA A 156 -3.58 2.77 14.64
N PHE A 157 -4.29 2.00 15.48
CA PHE A 157 -4.73 2.47 16.79
C PHE A 157 -3.55 2.80 17.71
N ASN A 158 -2.57 1.90 17.81
CA ASN A 158 -1.38 2.08 18.65
C ASN A 158 -0.53 3.28 18.18
N LEU A 159 -0.33 3.44 16.87
CA LEU A 159 0.41 4.58 16.31
C LEU A 159 -0.31 5.90 16.55
N ARG A 160 -1.64 5.96 16.40
CA ARG A 160 -2.42 7.17 16.74
C ARG A 160 -2.28 7.53 18.22
N ALA A 161 -2.36 6.56 19.12
CA ALA A 161 -2.20 6.79 20.55
C ALA A 161 -0.79 7.31 20.88
N ALA A 162 0.24 6.70 20.30
CA ALA A 162 1.63 7.16 20.42
C ALA A 162 1.81 8.59 19.88
N GLY A 163 1.21 8.90 18.73
CA GLY A 163 1.19 10.24 18.13
C GLY A 163 0.60 11.31 19.02
N GLN A 164 -0.54 11.03 19.64
CA GLN A 164 -1.17 11.93 20.60
C GLN A 164 -0.27 12.17 21.82
N MET A 165 0.36 11.12 22.35
CA MET A 165 1.31 11.26 23.45
C MET A 165 2.54 12.07 23.02
N GLN A 166 3.13 11.77 21.87
CA GLN A 166 4.29 12.49 21.35
C GLN A 166 3.98 13.97 21.26
N LYS A 167 2.85 14.35 20.65
CA LYS A 167 2.44 15.75 20.53
C LYS A 167 2.37 16.47 21.88
N LEU A 168 1.84 15.80 22.91
CA LEU A 168 1.74 16.36 24.27
C LEU A 168 3.10 16.55 24.94
N PHE A 169 4.07 15.66 24.68
CA PHE A 169 5.41 15.75 25.27
C PHE A 169 6.37 16.63 24.48
N LEU A 170 6.19 16.71 23.16
CA LEU A 170 7.10 17.34 22.23
C LEU A 170 6.80 18.83 22.04
N LEU A 171 5.53 19.20 21.95
CA LEU A 171 5.12 20.57 21.63
C LEU A 171 4.65 21.34 22.87
N PRO A 172 4.92 22.65 22.94
CA PRO A 172 4.37 23.48 23.99
C PRO A 172 2.84 23.62 23.81
N HIS A 173 2.10 23.61 24.92
CA HIS A 173 0.63 23.77 24.91
C HIS A 173 0.16 25.10 24.29
N ALA A 174 0.93 26.16 24.50
CA ALA A 174 0.70 27.48 23.96
C ALA A 174 2.04 28.24 23.87
N PRO A 175 2.16 29.22 22.99
CA PRO A 175 3.29 30.14 23.03
C PRO A 175 3.33 30.89 24.37
N PRO A 176 4.52 31.31 24.84
CA PRO A 176 4.65 32.05 26.08
C PRO A 176 3.89 33.39 26.00
N HIS A 177 3.35 33.83 27.14
CA HIS A 177 2.61 35.08 27.22
C HIS A 177 3.55 36.28 27.02
N TRP A 178 3.52 36.84 25.81
CA TRP A 178 4.33 37.97 25.38
C TRP A 178 3.44 38.97 24.63
N PRO A 179 2.80 39.94 25.32
CA PRO A 179 1.73 40.77 24.76
C PRO A 179 2.08 41.57 23.52
N GLU A 180 3.37 41.87 23.33
CA GLU A 180 3.87 42.59 22.15
C GLU A 180 3.99 41.70 20.91
N LEU A 181 3.71 40.41 21.02
CA LEU A 181 3.83 39.44 19.94
C LEU A 181 2.46 38.87 19.57
N ASP A 182 2.26 38.76 18.25
CA ASP A 182 1.16 38.07 17.64
C ASP A 182 1.67 36.74 17.07
N TRP A 183 0.98 35.64 17.38
CA TRP A 183 1.44 34.27 17.11
C TRP A 183 0.55 33.60 16.09
N GLY A 184 1.17 32.94 15.10
CA GLY A 184 0.52 31.97 14.24
C GLY A 184 1.34 30.70 14.25
N ILE A 185 0.74 29.57 14.63
CA ILE A 185 1.42 28.27 14.62
C ILE A 185 0.60 27.26 13.82
N ASN A 186 1.24 26.60 12.87
CA ASN A 186 0.74 25.41 12.19
C ASN A 186 1.74 24.27 12.38
N TYR A 187 1.25 23.11 12.84
CA TYR A 187 2.01 21.88 12.97
C TYR A 187 1.16 20.74 12.42
N ALA A 188 1.59 20.18 11.29
CA ALA A 188 0.90 19.12 10.57
C ALA A 188 1.90 18.00 10.24
N PRO A 189 1.99 16.95 11.07
CA PRO A 189 2.85 15.81 10.76
C PRO A 189 2.27 15.02 9.59
N LEU A 190 3.14 14.41 8.78
CA LEU A 190 2.78 13.56 7.64
C LEU A 190 2.04 12.30 8.10
N ASP A 191 2.60 11.65 9.12
CA ASP A 191 2.11 10.41 9.70
C ASP A 191 1.46 10.66 11.08
N HIS A 192 1.16 9.59 11.81
CA HIS A 192 0.72 9.67 13.21
C HIS A 192 1.79 10.28 14.14
N LEU A 193 3.07 10.20 13.77
CA LEU A 193 4.23 10.65 14.54
C LEU A 193 5.08 11.55 13.63
N GLY A 194 5.56 12.69 14.16
CA GLY A 194 6.36 13.66 13.40
C GLY A 194 7.80 13.77 13.90
N GLY A 195 8.74 14.05 13.01
CA GLY A 195 10.12 14.44 13.30
C GLY A 195 10.28 15.94 13.57
N ASP A 196 9.36 16.75 13.06
CA ASP A 196 9.33 18.19 13.32
C ASP A 196 8.98 18.54 14.76
N TYR A 197 9.57 19.62 15.28
CA TYR A 197 9.03 20.32 16.45
C TYR A 197 9.47 21.78 16.54
N TYR A 198 8.76 22.53 17.36
CA TYR A 198 9.14 23.87 17.80
C TYR A 198 8.99 23.95 19.32
N ASP A 199 9.79 24.81 19.94
CA ASP A 199 9.72 25.04 21.38
C ASP A 199 10.13 26.48 21.73
N PHE A 200 9.84 26.89 22.96
CA PHE A 200 10.13 28.22 23.45
C PHE A 200 10.92 28.16 24.74
N ALA A 201 11.81 29.13 24.93
CA ALA A 201 12.54 29.29 26.19
C ALA A 201 12.44 30.73 26.69
N THR A 202 12.36 30.89 27.99
CA THR A 202 12.45 32.19 28.66
C THR A 202 13.59 32.12 29.66
N PRO A 203 14.86 32.35 29.24
CA PRO A 203 16.00 32.34 30.16
C PRO A 203 15.83 33.36 31.30
N ASP A 204 15.17 34.48 31.00
CA ASP A 204 14.76 35.50 31.96
C ASP A 204 13.51 36.26 31.44
N ALA A 205 13.13 37.34 32.13
CA ALA A 205 11.94 38.14 31.81
C ALA A 205 12.05 39.01 30.55
N ASP A 206 13.27 39.25 30.07
CA ASP A 206 13.57 40.14 28.93
C ASP A 206 13.99 39.35 27.68
N HIS A 207 14.19 38.02 27.77
CA HIS A 207 14.63 37.18 26.66
C HIS A 207 13.60 36.10 26.31
N LEU A 208 13.24 36.04 25.03
CA LEU A 208 12.39 35.01 24.45
C LEU A 208 13.16 34.20 23.41
N GLY A 209 13.45 32.95 23.71
CA GLY A 209 13.97 31.95 22.80
C GLY A 209 12.86 31.30 21.97
N ILE A 210 13.12 31.13 20.68
CA ILE A 210 12.26 30.46 19.71
C ILE A 210 13.12 29.42 18.99
N LEU A 211 12.75 28.15 19.12
CA LEU A 211 13.39 27.02 18.45
C LEU A 211 12.43 26.45 17.39
N ILE A 212 12.96 26.12 16.23
CA ILE A 212 12.36 25.18 15.29
C ILE A 212 13.41 24.15 14.89
N ALA A 213 12.99 22.90 14.79
CA ALA A 213 13.88 21.79 14.49
C ALA A 213 13.14 20.67 13.76
N ASP A 214 13.91 19.90 12.99
CA ASP A 214 13.43 18.77 12.19
C ASP A 214 14.45 17.63 12.30
N ALA A 215 13.95 16.43 12.62
CA ALA A 215 14.72 15.22 12.76
C ALA A 215 14.66 14.38 11.48
N SER A 216 15.82 14.08 10.90
CA SER A 216 15.95 13.34 9.64
C SER A 216 15.13 12.03 9.55
N GLY A 217 14.40 11.93 8.45
CA GLY A 217 13.53 10.80 8.09
C GLY A 217 12.09 11.01 8.58
N HIS A 218 11.28 9.95 8.53
CA HIS A 218 9.87 10.01 8.94
C HIS A 218 9.50 8.86 9.90
N SER A 219 8.27 8.89 10.39
CA SER A 219 7.66 7.87 11.25
C SER A 219 8.36 7.70 12.62
N ILE A 220 8.31 6.50 13.21
CA ILE A 220 8.72 6.24 14.62
C ILE A 220 10.16 6.69 14.93
N PRO A 221 11.19 6.38 14.12
CA PRO A 221 12.56 6.73 14.48
C PRO A 221 12.82 8.24 14.51
N ALA A 222 12.30 9.00 13.53
CA ALA A 222 12.41 10.46 13.51
C ALA A 222 11.73 11.08 14.73
N ALA A 223 10.55 10.57 15.07
CA ALA A 223 9.80 10.97 16.26
C ALA A 223 10.56 10.76 17.58
N MET A 224 11.31 9.66 17.71
CA MET A 224 12.14 9.41 18.89
C MET A 224 13.31 10.40 18.97
N VAL A 225 13.95 10.70 17.83
CA VAL A 225 15.03 11.69 17.77
C VAL A 225 14.52 13.09 18.10
N ALA A 226 13.32 13.47 17.64
CA ALA A 226 12.68 14.74 17.99
C ALA A 226 12.47 14.88 19.51
N VAL A 227 12.02 13.81 20.17
CA VAL A 227 11.86 13.79 21.65
C VAL A 227 13.21 13.92 22.36
N MET A 228 14.27 13.27 21.87
CA MET A 228 15.62 13.41 22.42
C MET A 228 16.15 14.84 22.25
N ALA A 229 15.97 15.43 21.07
CA ALA A 229 16.38 16.80 20.78
C ALA A 229 15.65 17.81 21.66
N ARG A 230 14.33 17.65 21.82
CA ARG A 230 13.54 18.48 22.74
C ARG A 230 13.98 18.34 24.18
N THR A 231 14.34 17.13 24.62
CA THR A 231 14.87 16.90 25.97
C THR A 231 16.21 17.62 26.15
N ALA A 232 17.12 17.51 25.17
CA ALA A 232 18.39 18.22 25.19
C ALA A 232 18.20 19.75 25.22
N PHE A 233 17.23 20.28 24.46
CA PHE A 233 16.87 21.69 24.49
C PHE A 233 16.36 22.13 25.87
N ALA A 234 15.38 21.43 26.43
CA ALA A 234 14.77 21.78 27.70
C ALA A 234 15.78 21.86 28.86
N GLU A 235 16.82 21.02 28.83
CA GLU A 235 17.90 21.06 29.82
C GLU A 235 18.77 22.32 29.75
N VAL A 236 19.02 22.85 28.55
CA VAL A 236 20.05 23.88 28.31
C VAL A 236 19.48 25.26 28.00
N ALA A 237 18.25 25.33 27.49
CA ALA A 237 17.71 26.56 26.90
C ALA A 237 17.53 27.71 27.89
N HIS A 238 17.44 27.41 29.19
CA HIS A 238 17.32 28.40 30.26
C HIS A 238 18.66 28.79 30.91
N GLN A 239 19.77 28.17 30.49
CA GLN A 239 21.08 28.37 31.13
C GLN A 239 21.88 29.55 30.54
N THR A 240 21.57 29.95 29.30
CA THR A 240 22.29 30.99 28.59
C THR A 240 21.37 31.74 27.64
N ILE A 241 21.73 32.99 27.31
CA ILE A 241 21.03 33.85 26.34
C ILE A 241 21.70 33.82 24.96
N LYS A 242 22.65 32.91 24.75
CA LYS A 242 23.46 32.78 23.55
C LYS A 242 23.01 31.57 22.73
N PRO A 243 22.39 31.78 21.56
CA PRO A 243 21.85 30.68 20.76
C PRO A 243 22.90 29.66 20.33
N GLY A 244 24.14 30.10 20.05
CA GLY A 244 25.21 29.20 19.63
C GLY A 244 25.63 28.24 20.74
N GLU A 245 25.68 28.71 21.99
CA GLU A 245 25.97 27.87 23.16
C GLU A 245 24.86 26.84 23.40
N VAL A 246 23.59 27.21 23.20
CA VAL A 246 22.45 26.27 23.29
C VAL A 246 22.56 25.17 22.23
N LEU A 247 22.75 25.52 20.95
CA LEU A 247 22.88 24.53 19.88
C LEU A 247 24.12 23.64 20.08
N GLY A 248 25.24 24.19 20.54
CA GLY A 248 26.44 23.41 20.87
C GLY A 248 26.18 22.39 21.99
N ALA A 249 25.48 22.81 23.04
CA ALA A 249 25.12 21.94 24.15
C ALA A 249 24.09 20.86 23.78
N MET A 250 23.17 21.17 22.85
CA MET A 250 22.26 20.19 22.25
C MET A 250 23.03 19.19 21.39
N ASN A 251 23.92 19.66 20.52
CA ASN A 251 24.75 18.83 19.65
C ASN A 251 25.55 17.81 20.45
N HIS A 252 26.20 18.25 21.54
CA HIS A 252 26.98 17.36 22.41
C HIS A 252 26.13 16.25 23.03
N ARG A 253 24.88 16.53 23.41
CA ARG A 253 23.97 15.52 23.97
C ARG A 253 23.45 14.54 22.94
N LEU A 254 23.33 14.96 21.68
CA LEU A 254 22.78 14.14 20.60
C LEU A 254 23.81 13.23 19.92
N GLN A 255 25.11 13.52 20.05
CA GLN A 255 26.21 12.79 19.39
C GLN A 255 26.18 11.27 19.58
N ASP A 256 25.82 10.79 20.77
CA ASP A 256 25.78 9.35 21.07
C ASP A 256 24.37 8.74 20.95
N LEU A 257 23.33 9.57 20.76
CA LEU A 257 21.92 9.17 20.84
C LEU A 257 21.27 8.98 19.48
N ALA A 258 21.74 9.70 18.45
CA ALA A 258 21.08 9.74 17.16
C ALA A 258 21.56 8.67 16.16
N GLY A 259 22.67 7.96 16.42
CA GLY A 259 23.21 6.96 15.50
C GLY A 259 23.61 7.60 14.16
N GLU A 260 23.04 7.13 13.04
CA GLU A 260 23.21 7.75 11.71
C GLU A 260 22.24 8.92 11.45
N ARG A 261 21.35 9.24 12.39
CA ARG A 261 20.37 10.32 12.25
C ARG A 261 20.94 11.64 12.74
N PHE A 262 20.36 12.70 12.22
CA PHE A 262 20.70 14.06 12.56
C PHE A 262 19.45 14.92 12.73
N VAL A 263 19.63 16.09 13.33
CA VAL A 263 18.57 17.09 13.52
C VAL A 263 19.04 18.41 12.92
N THR A 264 18.21 19.00 12.07
CA THR A 264 18.36 20.40 11.68
C THR A 264 17.70 21.27 12.74
N ALA A 265 18.31 22.40 13.13
CA ALA A 265 17.67 23.31 14.07
C ALA A 265 18.01 24.77 13.79
N PHE A 266 17.05 25.67 14.04
CA PHE A 266 17.29 27.10 14.13
C PHE A 266 16.84 27.59 15.50
N TYR A 267 17.73 28.28 16.20
CA TYR A 267 17.40 28.87 17.49
C TYR A 267 17.73 30.35 17.51
N GLY A 268 16.78 31.15 17.98
CA GLY A 268 16.99 32.58 18.16
C GLY A 268 16.34 33.14 19.42
N ILE A 269 16.97 34.17 19.98
CA ILE A 269 16.58 34.83 21.22
C ILE A 269 16.30 36.30 20.92
N LEU A 270 15.07 36.71 21.19
CA LEU A 270 14.61 38.09 21.14
C LEU A 270 14.81 38.76 22.51
N ASN A 271 15.58 39.84 22.54
CA ASN A 271 15.65 40.71 23.70
C ASN A 271 14.54 41.78 23.63
N ARG A 272 13.66 41.79 24.64
CA ARG A 272 12.51 42.70 24.74
C ARG A 272 12.89 44.17 24.73
N ARG A 273 13.98 44.52 25.42
CA ARG A 273 14.40 45.91 25.68
C ARG A 273 15.13 46.50 24.50
N THR A 274 16.08 45.74 23.94
CA THR A 274 16.94 46.20 22.85
C THR A 274 16.38 45.89 21.48
N ARG A 275 15.35 45.03 21.40
CA ARG A 275 14.79 44.50 20.15
C ARG A 275 15.81 43.73 19.29
N ALA A 276 16.95 43.37 19.88
CA ALA A 276 17.94 42.52 19.24
C ALA A 276 17.42 41.09 19.18
N PHE A 277 17.34 40.52 17.98
CA PHE A 277 17.13 39.10 17.77
C PHE A 277 18.47 38.48 17.38
N ARG A 278 19.01 37.67 18.29
CA ARG A 278 20.24 36.92 18.07
C ARG A 278 19.90 35.49 17.70
N TYR A 279 20.59 34.90 16.74
CA TYR A 279 20.26 33.56 16.26
C TYR A 279 21.47 32.79 15.77
N ALA A 280 21.32 31.47 15.72
CA ALA A 280 22.26 30.52 15.13
C ALA A 280 21.47 29.41 14.41
N SER A 281 22.11 28.73 13.46
CA SER A 281 21.51 27.62 12.71
C SER A 281 22.43 26.40 12.73
N ALA A 282 21.83 25.23 12.88
CA ALA A 282 22.41 23.91 12.73
C ALA A 282 21.83 23.23 11.48
N GLY A 283 22.15 23.77 10.30
CA GLY A 283 21.73 23.23 9.01
C GLY A 283 20.25 23.41 8.64
N HIS A 284 19.47 24.15 9.41
CA HIS A 284 18.03 24.34 9.18
C HIS A 284 17.73 25.38 8.11
N PRO A 285 16.61 25.26 7.35
CA PRO A 285 16.13 26.31 6.47
C PRO A 285 16.07 27.67 7.17
N PRO A 286 16.59 28.75 6.54
CA PRO A 286 16.68 30.04 7.20
C PRO A 286 15.28 30.65 7.34
N PRO A 287 14.84 31.00 8.57
CA PRO A 287 13.61 31.75 8.78
C PRO A 287 13.59 33.06 7.98
N LEU A 288 12.41 33.50 7.59
CA LEU A 288 12.22 34.72 6.81
C LEU A 288 11.81 35.87 7.72
N LEU A 289 12.48 37.01 7.55
CA LEU A 289 12.10 38.27 8.18
C LEU A 289 11.34 39.11 7.15
N VAL A 290 10.13 39.50 7.49
CA VAL A 290 9.31 40.45 6.74
C VAL A 290 9.41 41.81 7.42
N ARG A 291 9.81 42.82 6.66
CA ARG A 291 9.85 44.21 7.13
C ARG A 291 8.47 44.84 7.09
N GLY A 292 8.04 45.43 8.20
CA GLY A 292 6.73 46.07 8.28
C GLY A 292 6.58 47.30 7.38
N ASP A 293 7.67 48.06 7.18
CA ASP A 293 7.70 49.32 6.44
C ASP A 293 7.73 49.15 4.92
N SER A 294 8.54 48.21 4.44
CA SER A 294 8.90 48.01 3.04
C SER A 294 8.28 46.75 2.45
N ARG A 295 7.75 45.85 3.29
CA ARG A 295 7.33 44.49 2.93
C ARG A 295 8.45 43.66 2.31
N GLU A 296 9.70 44.08 2.48
CA GLU A 296 10.87 43.31 2.07
C GLU A 296 10.92 42.02 2.89
N VAL A 297 11.05 40.90 2.19
CA VAL A 297 11.23 39.57 2.80
C VAL A 297 12.68 39.15 2.59
N ARG A 298 13.39 38.84 3.67
CA ARG A 298 14.79 38.42 3.60
C ARG A 298 15.08 37.22 4.51
N PRO A 299 15.92 36.28 4.08
CA PRO A 299 16.29 35.13 4.91
C PRO A 299 17.27 35.51 6.02
N LEU A 300 17.09 34.90 7.19
CA LEU A 300 18.00 34.97 8.33
C LEU A 300 19.08 33.88 8.21
N ALA A 301 19.90 33.96 7.17
CA ALA A 301 20.91 32.96 6.89
C ALA A 301 21.98 32.93 7.99
N ALA A 302 22.17 31.78 8.63
CA ALA A 302 23.29 31.45 9.50
C ALA A 302 23.90 30.12 9.05
N GLN A 303 25.19 29.91 9.35
CA GLN A 303 25.91 28.69 9.03
C GLN A 303 26.16 27.90 10.32
N GLY A 304 26.06 26.58 10.22
CA GLY A 304 26.43 25.63 11.26
C GLY A 304 26.06 24.22 10.83
N PHE A 305 26.80 23.24 11.33
CA PHE A 305 26.61 21.84 10.96
C PHE A 305 25.40 21.19 11.68
N LEU A 306 24.90 20.09 11.13
CA LEU A 306 23.74 19.37 11.67
C LEU A 306 24.00 18.91 13.12
N LEU A 307 22.97 18.95 13.97
CA LEU A 307 23.07 18.46 15.35
C LEU A 307 23.24 16.93 15.37
N GLY A 308 24.09 16.44 16.26
CA GLY A 308 24.38 15.03 16.46
C GLY A 308 25.47 14.46 15.54
N VAL A 309 26.01 15.26 14.61
CA VAL A 309 26.93 14.74 13.58
C VAL A 309 28.40 15.14 13.81
N MET A 310 28.68 16.43 14.02
CA MET A 310 30.06 16.92 14.16
C MET A 310 30.36 17.24 15.63
N PRO A 311 31.30 16.53 16.27
CA PRO A 311 31.78 16.86 17.60
C PRO A 311 32.33 18.29 17.69
N ASP A 312 32.08 18.95 18.82
CA ASP A 312 32.61 20.28 19.15
C ASP A 312 32.33 21.40 18.12
N GLU A 313 31.28 21.25 17.31
CA GLU A 313 30.85 22.28 16.35
C GLU A 313 30.54 23.61 17.06
N ILE A 314 31.09 24.71 16.50
CA ILE A 314 30.87 26.06 17.00
C ILE A 314 29.81 26.76 16.15
N TYR A 315 28.62 26.89 16.71
CA TYR A 315 27.48 27.55 16.08
C TYR A 315 27.62 29.07 16.15
N ASN A 316 27.97 29.68 15.01
CA ASN A 316 28.19 31.13 14.94
C ASN A 316 26.88 31.92 15.02
N GLU A 317 26.90 32.95 15.87
CA GLU A 317 25.74 33.80 16.11
C GLU A 317 25.68 34.97 15.13
N LYS A 318 24.48 35.30 14.69
CA LYS A 318 24.17 36.56 14.00
C LYS A 318 23.14 37.34 14.80
N GLN A 319 23.06 38.64 14.53
CA GLN A 319 22.12 39.53 15.20
C GLN A 319 21.48 40.49 14.21
N ILE A 320 20.17 40.71 14.40
CA ILE A 320 19.41 41.74 13.71
C ILE A 320 18.57 42.53 14.72
N GLU A 321 18.06 43.67 14.30
CA GLU A 321 17.00 44.38 15.00
C GLU A 321 15.63 43.97 14.41
N VAL A 322 14.67 43.66 15.30
CA VAL A 322 13.29 43.34 14.96
C VAL A 322 12.38 44.46 15.46
N ARG A 323 11.83 45.23 14.52
CA ARG A 323 11.10 46.47 14.81
C ARG A 323 9.60 46.20 14.95
N PRO A 324 8.85 47.08 15.63
CA PRO A 324 7.40 47.04 15.54
C PRO A 324 6.92 47.08 14.08
N GLY A 325 5.96 46.23 13.74
CA GLY A 325 5.51 45.95 12.38
C GLY A 325 6.25 44.82 11.66
N ASP A 326 7.44 44.40 12.13
CA ASP A 326 8.17 43.28 11.52
C ASP A 326 7.53 41.94 11.88
N ARG A 327 7.79 40.94 11.03
CA ARG A 327 7.37 39.55 11.24
C ARG A 327 8.52 38.59 11.01
N LEU A 328 8.63 37.59 11.88
CA LEU A 328 9.49 36.42 11.68
C LEU A 328 8.64 35.23 11.24
N CYS A 329 9.10 34.48 10.25
CA CYS A 329 8.46 33.29 9.73
C CYS A 329 9.46 32.12 9.75
N PHE A 330 9.24 31.17 10.64
CA PHE A 330 10.02 29.95 10.82
C PHE A 330 9.28 28.81 10.14
N TYR A 331 9.98 27.96 9.41
CA TYR A 331 9.37 26.87 8.65
C TYR A 331 10.34 25.71 8.53
N THR A 332 9.80 24.50 8.45
CA THR A 332 10.53 23.30 8.06
C THR A 332 10.49 23.12 6.55
N ASP A 333 11.39 22.30 6.03
CA ASP A 333 11.52 22.07 4.59
C ASP A 333 10.26 21.46 3.97
N GLY A 334 9.45 20.70 4.70
CA GLY A 334 8.14 20.23 4.23
C GLY A 334 7.18 21.34 3.78
N VAL A 335 7.38 22.60 4.22
CA VAL A 335 6.67 23.76 3.62
C VAL A 335 7.13 24.00 2.18
N THR A 336 8.44 24.03 1.96
CA THR A 336 9.05 24.38 0.67
C THR A 336 9.21 23.19 -0.29
N GLU A 337 9.27 21.97 0.21
CA GLU A 337 9.47 20.75 -0.56
C GLU A 337 8.15 20.09 -0.97
N ALA A 338 7.01 20.60 -0.51
CA ALA A 338 5.69 20.19 -0.99
C ALA A 338 5.63 20.23 -2.52
N ARG A 339 5.06 19.18 -3.13
CA ARG A 339 5.13 18.96 -4.58
C ARG A 339 3.77 19.06 -5.25
N ASP A 340 3.78 19.53 -6.48
CA ASP A 340 2.64 19.44 -7.39
C ASP A 340 2.60 18.05 -8.11
N PRO A 341 1.57 17.76 -8.92
CA PRO A 341 1.45 16.48 -9.61
C PRO A 341 2.56 16.18 -10.63
N ILE A 342 3.34 17.19 -11.08
CA ILE A 342 4.47 17.00 -11.99
C ILE A 342 5.81 16.88 -11.23
N GLY A 343 5.79 17.02 -9.90
CA GLY A 343 6.93 16.86 -9.01
C GLY A 343 7.73 18.15 -8.78
N GLU A 344 7.25 19.31 -9.22
CA GLU A 344 7.87 20.61 -8.92
C GLU A 344 7.64 20.95 -7.44
N MET A 345 8.68 21.48 -6.78
CA MET A 345 8.58 21.90 -5.38
C MET A 345 7.94 23.29 -5.28
N PHE A 346 7.16 23.52 -4.22
CA PHE A 346 6.56 24.81 -3.91
C PHE A 346 7.63 25.91 -3.86
N GLY A 347 8.72 25.63 -3.17
CA GLY A 347 9.93 26.44 -3.13
C GLY A 347 9.82 27.68 -2.27
N THR A 348 10.98 28.20 -1.85
CA THR A 348 11.08 29.41 -1.03
C THR A 348 10.55 30.65 -1.75
N GLU A 349 10.61 30.70 -3.08
CA GLU A 349 10.14 31.84 -3.87
C GLU A 349 8.63 32.08 -3.72
N ARG A 350 7.82 31.01 -3.77
CA ARG A 350 6.36 31.11 -3.57
C ARG A 350 6.03 31.49 -2.14
N LEU A 351 6.76 30.95 -1.16
CA LEU A 351 6.63 31.35 0.25
C LEU A 351 6.93 32.84 0.46
N ILE A 352 8.03 33.34 -0.13
CA ILE A 352 8.39 34.77 -0.11
C ILE A 352 7.30 35.61 -0.77
N GLY A 353 6.78 35.19 -1.93
CA GLY A 353 5.68 35.88 -2.60
C GLY A 353 4.43 35.99 -1.72
N CYS A 354 4.06 34.91 -1.03
CA CYS A 354 2.93 34.91 -0.10
C CYS A 354 3.15 35.89 1.06
N LEU A 355 4.33 35.84 1.70
CA LEU A 355 4.70 36.74 2.80
C LEU A 355 4.79 38.21 2.36
N THR A 356 5.20 38.47 1.13
CA THR A 356 5.26 39.84 0.57
C THR A 356 3.86 40.44 0.43
N ASN A 357 2.89 39.62 0.02
CA ASN A 357 1.50 40.05 -0.18
C ASN A 357 0.72 40.16 1.12
N HIS A 358 0.89 39.19 2.03
CA HIS A 358 0.03 39.02 3.22
C HIS A 358 0.73 39.25 4.55
N GLY A 359 2.07 39.36 4.59
CA GLY A 359 2.84 39.37 5.85
C GLY A 359 2.56 40.52 6.83
N HIS A 360 1.82 41.55 6.39
CA HIS A 360 1.37 42.68 7.20
C HIS A 360 0.07 42.40 7.97
N GLU A 361 -0.61 41.30 7.67
CA GLU A 361 -1.85 40.88 8.32
C GLU A 361 -1.55 40.19 9.66
N LYS A 362 -2.61 39.78 10.38
CA LYS A 362 -2.47 38.97 11.61
C LYS A 362 -1.84 37.62 11.31
N SER A 363 -1.11 37.08 12.27
CA SER A 363 -0.31 35.86 12.13
C SER A 363 -1.12 34.64 11.77
N ALA A 364 -2.31 34.49 12.34
CA ALA A 364 -3.25 33.44 11.93
C ALA A 364 -3.65 33.57 10.45
N SER A 365 -3.98 34.79 9.99
CA SER A 365 -4.35 35.03 8.58
C SER A 365 -3.17 34.78 7.62
N VAL A 366 -1.95 35.16 8.02
CA VAL A 366 -0.73 34.87 7.24
C VAL A 366 -0.55 33.36 7.07
N LEU A 367 -0.76 32.58 8.14
CA LEU A 367 -0.71 31.12 8.03
C LEU A 367 -1.78 30.58 7.09
N ASP A 368 -3.03 31.03 7.22
CA ASP A 368 -4.13 30.59 6.37
C ASP A 368 -3.80 30.86 4.88
N HIS A 369 -3.22 32.01 4.58
CA HIS A 369 -2.78 32.35 3.22
C HIS A 369 -1.65 31.45 2.70
N ILE A 370 -0.64 31.16 3.52
CA ILE A 370 0.47 30.27 3.14
C ILE A 370 -0.05 28.85 2.90
N MET A 371 -0.86 28.33 3.82
CA MET A 371 -1.42 26.98 3.73
C MET A 371 -2.35 26.84 2.51
N ALA A 372 -3.21 27.83 2.25
CA ALA A 372 -4.07 27.83 1.08
C ALA A 372 -3.27 27.91 -0.24
N CYS A 373 -2.20 28.72 -0.27
CA CYS A 373 -1.31 28.82 -1.43
C CYS A 373 -0.61 27.48 -1.72
N GLN A 374 -0.11 26.82 -0.67
CA GLN A 374 0.54 25.53 -0.78
C GLN A 374 -0.45 24.43 -1.21
N GLN A 375 -1.63 24.36 -0.60
CA GLN A 375 -2.67 23.40 -0.98
C GLN A 375 -3.13 23.57 -2.43
N HIS A 376 -3.30 24.83 -2.87
CA HIS A 376 -3.63 25.12 -4.26
C HIS A 376 -2.53 24.69 -5.23
N PHE A 377 -1.27 24.91 -4.86
CA PHE A 377 -0.12 24.47 -5.66
C PHE A 377 -0.03 22.94 -5.76
N CYS A 378 -0.26 22.22 -4.67
CA CYS A 378 -0.17 20.76 -4.67
C CYS A 378 -1.27 20.09 -5.50
N ASP A 379 -2.41 20.77 -5.75
CA ASP A 379 -3.54 20.24 -6.55
C ASP A 379 -3.99 18.82 -6.13
N GLY A 380 -4.06 18.59 -4.82
CA GLY A 380 -4.42 17.30 -4.24
C GLY A 380 -3.30 16.26 -4.24
N TYR A 381 -2.09 16.60 -4.70
CA TYR A 381 -0.91 15.77 -4.51
C TYR A 381 -0.56 15.68 -3.01
N PRO A 382 -0.24 14.48 -2.49
CA PRO A 382 0.01 14.29 -1.07
C PRO A 382 1.31 14.98 -0.63
N TYR A 383 1.32 15.46 0.61
CA TYR A 383 2.56 15.85 1.29
C TYR A 383 3.50 14.66 1.40
N THR A 384 4.80 14.94 1.37
CA THR A 384 5.87 13.95 1.48
C THR A 384 6.67 14.07 2.77
N ASP A 385 6.39 15.11 3.57
CA ASP A 385 7.08 15.38 4.83
C ASP A 385 6.17 16.11 5.83
N ASP A 386 6.63 16.23 7.06
CA ASP A 386 6.00 17.04 8.10
C ASP A 386 6.00 18.53 7.70
N VAL A 387 4.91 19.23 8.04
CA VAL A 387 4.75 20.66 7.72
C VAL A 387 4.60 21.46 9.00
N THR A 388 5.67 22.15 9.37
CA THR A 388 5.69 23.05 10.53
C THR A 388 5.99 24.48 10.10
N LEU A 389 5.13 25.40 10.55
CA LEU A 389 5.19 26.81 10.20
C LEU A 389 4.81 27.66 11.42
N LEU A 390 5.70 28.56 11.82
CA LEU A 390 5.51 29.48 12.92
C LEU A 390 5.71 30.91 12.42
N THR A 391 4.75 31.78 12.67
CA THR A 391 4.84 33.21 12.37
C THR A 391 4.70 34.02 13.65
N VAL A 392 5.56 35.04 13.79
CA VAL A 392 5.64 35.91 14.97
C VAL A 392 5.64 37.35 14.48
N GLY A 393 4.50 38.02 14.60
CA GLY A 393 4.38 39.46 14.36
C GLY A 393 4.80 40.25 15.60
N VAL A 394 5.56 41.33 15.42
CA VAL A 394 5.99 42.20 16.54
C VAL A 394 5.21 43.50 16.52
N GLY A 395 4.36 43.75 17.52
CA GLY A 395 3.58 44.99 17.64
C GLY A 395 2.60 45.23 16.48
N VAL A 396 2.05 44.15 15.92
CA VAL A 396 1.09 44.13 14.79
C VAL A 396 -0.35 44.23 15.28
#